data_AF-A0A0B7AM01-F1
#
_entry.id   AF-A0A0B7AM01-F1
#
_cell.length_a   1.000
_cell.length_b   1.000
_cell.length_c   1.000
_cell.angle_alpha   90.00
_cell.angle_beta   90.00
_cell.angle_gamma   90.00
#
_symmetry.space_group_name_H-M   'P 1'
#
loop_
_entity.id
_entity.type
_entity.pdbx_description
1 polymer ?
#
loop_
_entity_poly.entity_id
_entity_poly.type
_entity_poly.pdbx_seq_one_letter_code
_entity_poly.pdbx_strand_id
1 'polypeptide(L)'
;YTNVSVVAEYIVKWISGAKVHHNLTIDYIGIWNEHAYSIDCIKTLRVHLDKEGFQDVQMIVTDGNWAIVPKIKKDATLAKIVHAVGCHYPGTYSTAEAVKLGKPLWSSEDFSTFNDNVGGGCW
;
A
#
# COMPACT_ATOMS: atom_id res chain seq x y z
N TYR A 1 16.41 2.80 2.90
CA TYR A 1 16.63 1.61 2.06
C TYR A 1 18.02 1.70 1.46
N THR A 2 18.91 0.74 1.73
CA THR A 2 20.29 0.75 1.20
C THR A 2 20.39 0.23 -0.24
N ASN A 3 19.48 -0.68 -0.65
CA ASN A 3 19.32 -1.10 -2.04
C ASN A 3 17.83 -1.39 -2.35
N VAL A 4 17.15 -0.46 -3.02
CA VAL A 4 15.71 -0.58 -3.34
C VAL A 4 15.40 -1.68 -4.35
N SER A 5 16.35 -2.03 -5.23
CA SER A 5 16.14 -3.09 -6.23
C SER A 5 16.14 -4.47 -5.58
N VAL A 6 17.04 -4.71 -4.62
CA VAL A 6 17.06 -5.97 -3.84
C VAL A 6 15.78 -6.13 -3.03
N VAL A 7 15.26 -5.05 -2.44
CA VAL A 7 13.97 -5.08 -1.71
C VAL A 7 12.81 -5.39 -2.66
N ALA A 8 12.75 -4.75 -3.82
CA ALA A 8 11.72 -5.01 -4.82
C ALA A 8 11.76 -6.46 -5.32
N GLU A 9 12.95 -6.99 -5.61
CA GLU A 9 13.13 -8.39 -6.03
C GLU A 9 12.65 -9.37 -4.95
N TYR A 10 12.95 -9.11 -3.68
CA TYR A 10 12.45 -9.91 -2.56
C TYR A 10 10.91 -9.96 -2.51
N ILE A 11 10.25 -8.80 -2.63
CA ILE A 11 8.77 -8.72 -2.60
C ILE A 11 8.17 -9.45 -3.79
N VAL A 12 8.72 -9.26 -5.00
CA VAL A 12 8.18 -9.92 -6.21
C VAL A 12 8.39 -11.42 -6.18
N LYS A 13 9.50 -11.93 -5.61
CA LYS A 13 9.70 -13.36 -5.39
C LYS A 13 8.64 -13.96 -4.46
N TRP A 14 8.21 -13.24 -3.43
CA TRP A 14 7.11 -13.69 -2.57
C TRP A 14 5.79 -13.82 -3.34
N ILE A 15 5.44 -12.82 -4.16
CA ILE A 15 4.23 -12.86 -5.01
C ILE A 15 4.31 -14.03 -6.01
N SER A 16 5.45 -14.19 -6.66
CA SER A 16 5.69 -15.32 -7.57
C SER A 16 5.58 -16.66 -6.87
N GLY A 17 6.14 -16.79 -5.67
CA GLY A 17 6.02 -18.00 -4.85
C GLY A 17 4.57 -18.33 -4.49
N ALA A 18 3.78 -17.32 -4.11
CA ALA A 18 2.34 -17.48 -3.85
C ALA A 18 1.61 -18.06 -5.07
N LYS A 19 1.93 -17.58 -6.28
CA LYS A 19 1.33 -18.10 -7.51
C LYS A 19 1.82 -19.49 -7.88
N VAL A 20 3.13 -19.71 -7.92
CA VAL A 20 3.75 -20.94 -8.43
C VAL A 20 3.50 -22.13 -7.50
N HIS A 21 3.58 -21.92 -6.18
CA HIS A 21 3.51 -23.02 -5.21
C HIS A 21 2.13 -23.21 -4.59
N HIS A 22 1.28 -22.18 -4.62
CA HIS A 22 -0.02 -22.22 -3.96
C HIS A 22 -1.19 -21.82 -4.88
N ASN A 23 -0.92 -21.47 -6.14
CA ASN A 23 -1.91 -20.96 -7.08
C ASN A 23 -2.71 -19.75 -6.54
N LEU A 24 -2.10 -18.96 -5.66
CA LEU A 24 -2.69 -17.74 -5.13
C LEU A 24 -2.37 -16.56 -6.06
N THR A 25 -3.40 -15.81 -6.41
CA THR A 25 -3.23 -14.51 -7.08
C THR A 25 -3.27 -13.43 -6.01
N ILE A 26 -2.22 -12.61 -5.93
CA ILE A 26 -2.15 -11.50 -4.99
C ILE A 26 -2.77 -10.27 -5.66
N ASP A 27 -3.82 -9.71 -5.08
CA ASP A 27 -4.50 -8.55 -5.66
C ASP A 27 -3.81 -7.23 -5.30
N TYR A 28 -3.28 -7.12 -4.07
CA TYR A 28 -2.72 -5.89 -3.51
C TYR A 28 -1.36 -6.11 -2.86
N ILE A 29 -0.49 -5.11 -2.97
CA ILE A 29 0.80 -5.06 -2.27
C ILE A 29 1.03 -3.71 -1.58
N GLY A 30 1.46 -3.77 -0.32
CA GLY A 30 1.86 -2.62 0.49
C GLY A 30 3.35 -2.28 0.34
N ILE A 31 3.87 -1.46 1.27
CA ILE A 31 5.30 -1.05 1.29
C ILE A 31 6.00 -1.52 2.56
N TRP A 32 5.77 -0.83 3.68
CA TRP A 32 6.37 -1.20 4.95
C TRP A 32 5.52 -0.64 6.09
N ASN A 33 4.80 -1.55 6.73
CA ASN A 33 3.84 -1.29 7.80
C ASN A 33 4.35 -0.29 8.83
N GLU A 34 3.70 0.87 8.99
CA GLU A 34 4.00 1.89 10.00
C GLU A 34 5.44 2.41 10.02
N HIS A 35 6.16 2.27 8.90
CA HIS A 35 7.53 2.74 8.74
C HIS A 35 7.65 3.82 7.67
N ALA A 36 8.80 4.48 7.63
CA ALA A 36 9.10 5.47 6.60
C ALA A 36 9.10 4.83 5.19
N TYR A 37 8.30 5.42 4.28
CA TYR A 37 8.25 5.01 2.89
C TYR A 37 9.35 5.68 2.05
N SER A 38 9.65 5.09 0.89
CA SER A 38 10.50 5.68 -0.15
C SER A 38 9.77 5.68 -1.48
N ILE A 39 9.70 6.84 -2.12
CA ILE A 39 9.11 6.99 -3.47
C ILE A 39 9.92 6.17 -4.48
N ASP A 40 11.24 6.13 -4.35
CA ASP A 40 12.10 5.32 -5.22
C ASP A 40 11.83 3.82 -5.03
N CYS A 41 11.57 3.38 -3.79
CA CYS A 41 11.16 2.00 -3.52
C CYS A 41 9.82 1.68 -4.18
N ILE A 42 8.80 2.54 -4.04
CA ILE A 42 7.47 2.37 -4.67
C ILE A 42 7.61 2.25 -6.19
N LYS A 43 8.37 3.15 -6.82
CA LYS A 43 8.59 3.16 -8.27
C LYS A 43 9.37 1.93 -8.73
N THR A 44 10.42 1.55 -8.01
CA THR A 44 11.24 0.36 -8.33
C THR A 44 10.40 -0.92 -8.21
N LEU A 45 9.58 -1.04 -7.16
CA LEU A 45 8.70 -2.18 -6.98
C LEU A 45 7.71 -2.32 -8.14
N ARG A 46 7.09 -1.21 -8.58
CA ARG A 46 6.21 -1.25 -9.77
C ARG A 46 6.92 -1.79 -11.01
N VAL A 47 8.13 -1.29 -11.29
CA VAL A 47 8.93 -1.74 -12.45
C VAL A 47 9.23 -3.24 -12.37
N HIS A 48 9.58 -3.75 -11.18
CA HIS A 48 9.86 -5.17 -11.00
C HIS A 48 8.58 -6.02 -11.14
N LEU A 49 7.45 -5.58 -10.59
CA LEU A 49 6.17 -6.28 -10.76
C LEU A 49 5.81 -6.37 -12.25
N ASP A 50 5.89 -5.27 -13.00
CA ASP A 50 5.53 -5.25 -14.42
C ASP A 50 6.45 -6.14 -15.26
N LYS A 51 7.75 -6.15 -14.94
CA LYS A 51 8.75 -6.99 -15.61
C LYS A 51 8.48 -8.48 -15.42
N GLU A 52 8.03 -8.88 -14.23
CA GLU A 52 7.77 -10.28 -13.88
C GLU A 52 6.32 -10.72 -14.22
N GLY A 53 5.54 -9.88 -14.90
CA GLY A 53 4.19 -10.23 -15.37
C GLY A 53 3.09 -10.04 -14.31
N PHE A 54 3.33 -9.21 -13.31
CA PHE A 54 2.38 -8.90 -12.22
C PHE A 54 1.77 -7.49 -12.37
N GLN A 55 1.44 -7.09 -13.61
CA GLN A 55 0.87 -5.76 -13.90
C GLN A 55 -0.46 -5.52 -13.16
N ASP A 56 -1.24 -6.58 -12.93
CA ASP A 56 -2.55 -6.50 -12.29
C ASP A 56 -2.49 -6.30 -10.77
N VAL A 57 -1.34 -6.55 -10.13
CA VAL A 57 -1.17 -6.34 -8.68
C VAL A 57 -1.23 -4.86 -8.37
N GLN A 58 -2.21 -4.44 -7.57
CA GLN A 58 -2.45 -3.04 -7.23
C GLN A 58 -1.62 -2.61 -6.02
N MET A 59 -1.16 -1.35 -6.01
CA MET A 59 -0.34 -0.83 -4.90
C MET A 59 -1.18 0.03 -3.95
N ILE A 60 -1.25 -0.38 -2.69
CA ILE A 60 -1.80 0.41 -1.59
C ILE A 60 -0.63 1.03 -0.85
N VAL A 61 -0.66 2.34 -0.63
CA VAL A 61 0.43 3.02 0.07
C VAL A 61 -0.11 3.95 1.16
N THR A 62 0.50 4.09 2.32
CA THR A 62 1.77 3.47 2.74
C THR A 62 1.63 2.49 3.89
N ASP A 63 0.40 2.19 4.34
CA ASP A 63 0.15 1.55 5.64
C ASP A 63 0.70 2.43 6.77
N GLY A 64 0.27 3.68 6.77
CA GLY A 64 0.74 4.72 7.68
C GLY A 64 -0.30 5.84 7.83
N ASN A 65 0.09 7.08 7.59
CA ASN A 65 -0.83 8.23 7.64
C ASN A 65 -1.05 8.88 6.26
N TRP A 66 -1.88 9.92 6.20
CA TRP A 66 -2.20 10.64 4.96
C TRP A 66 -1.04 11.45 4.34
N ALA A 67 0.18 11.45 4.91
CA ALA A 67 1.26 12.36 4.53
C ALA A 67 1.84 12.13 3.12
N ILE A 68 1.57 10.99 2.47
CA ILE A 68 1.98 10.76 1.08
C ILE A 68 1.13 11.52 0.06
N VAL A 69 -0.08 11.94 0.41
CA VAL A 69 -1.06 12.57 -0.50
C VAL A 69 -0.48 13.76 -1.29
N PRO A 70 0.21 14.75 -0.67
CA PRO A 70 0.80 15.86 -1.42
C PRO A 70 1.89 15.42 -2.40
N LYS A 71 2.59 14.31 -2.13
CA LYS A 71 3.62 13.75 -3.01
C LYS A 71 2.98 13.10 -4.23
N ILE A 72 1.89 12.34 -4.04
CA ILE A 72 1.13 11.74 -5.14
C ILE A 72 0.59 12.83 -6.08
N LYS A 73 0.02 13.91 -5.52
CA LYS A 73 -0.51 15.02 -6.33
C LYS A 73 0.55 15.72 -7.19
N LYS A 74 1.80 15.75 -6.73
CA LYS A 74 2.92 16.45 -7.41
C LYS A 74 3.70 15.56 -8.40
N ASP A 75 3.53 14.24 -8.33
CA ASP A 75 4.29 13.28 -9.12
C ASP A 75 3.34 12.40 -9.94
N ALA A 76 3.20 12.72 -11.23
CA ALA A 76 2.30 12.01 -12.13
C ALA A 76 2.67 10.52 -12.30
N THR A 77 3.94 10.16 -12.15
CA THR A 77 4.37 8.75 -12.19
C THR A 77 3.89 8.05 -10.92
N LEU A 78 4.12 8.63 -9.74
CA LEU A 78 3.62 8.07 -8.49
C LEU A 78 2.08 7.98 -8.49
N ALA A 79 1.38 8.98 -9.04
CA ALA A 79 -0.07 8.98 -9.16
C ALA A 79 -0.62 7.85 -10.04
N LYS A 80 0.12 7.40 -11.07
CA LYS A 80 -0.26 6.24 -11.89
C LYS A 80 -0.03 4.92 -11.17
N ILE A 81 1.05 4.85 -10.38
CA ILE A 81 1.45 3.64 -9.66
C ILE A 81 0.52 3.33 -8.50
N VAL A 82 0.13 4.35 -7.73
CA VAL A 82 -0.69 4.19 -6.52
C VAL A 82 -2.14 3.92 -6.90
N HIS A 83 -2.66 2.77 -6.51
CA HIS A 83 -4.09 2.46 -6.64
C HIS A 83 -4.88 3.18 -5.53
N ALA A 84 -4.59 2.89 -4.27
CA ALA A 84 -5.29 3.42 -3.09
C ALA A 84 -4.32 4.02 -2.06
N VAL A 85 -4.83 4.90 -1.20
CA VAL A 85 -4.10 5.39 -0.02
C VAL A 85 -4.61 4.65 1.22
N GLY A 86 -3.75 3.82 1.81
CA GLY A 86 -4.02 3.10 3.06
C GLY A 86 -3.52 3.89 4.27
N CYS A 87 -4.43 4.16 5.20
CA CYS A 87 -4.16 4.85 6.46
C CYS A 87 -4.53 3.94 7.64
N HIS A 88 -3.78 4.02 8.72
CA HIS A 88 -4.02 3.28 9.95
C HIS A 88 -4.77 4.15 10.96
N TYR A 89 -5.74 3.55 11.64
CA TYR A 89 -6.52 4.16 12.74
C TYR A 89 -6.95 5.62 12.47
N PRO A 90 -7.61 5.91 11.34
CA PRO A 90 -7.93 7.28 10.92
C PRO A 90 -9.00 7.95 11.79
N GLY A 91 -9.62 7.22 12.72
CA GLY A 91 -10.71 7.73 13.55
C GLY A 91 -11.90 8.22 12.73
N THR A 92 -12.22 7.53 11.63
CA THR A 92 -13.28 7.86 10.66
C THR A 92 -13.06 9.09 9.77
N TYR A 93 -11.91 9.78 9.87
CA TYR A 93 -11.62 10.98 9.09
C TYR A 93 -10.48 10.80 8.08
N SER A 94 -10.61 11.46 6.94
CA SER A 94 -9.52 11.68 5.97
C SER A 94 -9.22 13.17 5.84
N THR A 95 -8.10 13.51 5.18
CA THR A 95 -7.81 14.92 4.87
C THR A 95 -8.58 15.39 3.62
N ALA A 96 -8.92 16.68 3.57
CA ALA A 96 -9.56 17.26 2.37
C ALA A 96 -8.69 17.10 1.10
N GLU A 97 -7.36 17.00 1.25
CA GLU A 97 -6.46 16.73 0.14
C GLU A 97 -6.55 15.28 -0.33
N ALA A 98 -6.70 14.31 0.59
CA ALA A 98 -6.87 12.90 0.26
C ALA A 98 -8.16 12.69 -0.54
N VAL A 99 -9.25 13.34 -0.13
CA VAL A 99 -10.53 13.31 -0.87
C VAL A 99 -10.36 13.87 -2.28
N LYS A 100 -9.68 15.01 -2.44
CA LYS A 100 -9.43 15.64 -3.75
C LYS A 100 -8.52 14.82 -4.67
N LEU A 101 -7.80 13.82 -4.14
CA LEU A 101 -6.94 12.94 -4.93
C LEU A 101 -7.76 12.02 -5.86
N GLY A 102 -9.03 11.77 -5.54
CA GLY A 102 -9.93 10.93 -6.36
C GLY A 102 -9.52 9.46 -6.42
N LYS A 103 -8.72 8.99 -5.45
CA LYS A 103 -8.32 7.58 -5.29
C LYS A 103 -9.11 6.94 -4.15
N PRO A 104 -9.26 5.61 -4.12
CA PRO A 104 -9.77 4.91 -2.94
C PRO A 104 -8.93 5.27 -1.70
N LEU A 105 -9.63 5.55 -0.60
CA LEU A 105 -9.04 5.86 0.71
C LEU A 105 -9.48 4.76 1.67
N TRP A 106 -8.55 3.99 2.20
CA TRP A 106 -8.85 2.83 3.05
C TRP A 106 -8.32 3.07 4.46
N SER A 107 -9.12 2.70 5.46
CA SER A 107 -8.57 2.33 6.77
C SER A 107 -7.94 0.95 6.59
N SER A 108 -6.65 0.89 6.26
CA SER A 108 -5.96 -0.38 5.94
C SER A 108 -5.59 -1.16 7.21
N GLU A 109 -5.60 -0.49 8.36
CA GLU A 109 -5.52 -1.10 9.68
C GLU A 109 -6.43 -0.31 10.64
N ASP A 110 -7.30 -1.00 11.38
CA ASP A 110 -8.21 -0.40 12.36
C ASP A 110 -8.56 -1.41 13.46
N PHE A 111 -9.57 -1.11 14.28
CA PHE A 111 -10.06 -1.94 15.38
C PHE A 111 -9.14 -1.95 16.61
N SER A 112 -8.11 -2.80 16.63
CA SER A 112 -7.11 -2.96 17.72
C SER A 112 -7.65 -2.76 19.14
N THR A 113 -8.84 -3.28 19.41
CA THR A 113 -9.58 -3.19 20.67
C THR A 113 -9.86 -4.60 21.18
N PHE A 114 -10.05 -4.78 22.49
CA PHE A 114 -10.44 -6.08 23.04
C PHE A 114 -11.71 -6.61 22.37
N ASN A 115 -11.77 -7.90 22.09
CA ASN A 115 -12.90 -8.55 21.41
C ASN A 115 -14.08 -8.85 22.35
N ASP A 116 -14.40 -7.92 23.24
CA ASP A 116 -15.55 -7.95 24.13
C ASP A 116 -16.73 -7.14 23.54
N ASN A 117 -17.78 -6.92 24.34
CA ASN A 117 -18.94 -6.15 23.89
C ASN A 117 -18.61 -4.69 23.54
N VAL A 118 -17.55 -4.12 24.12
CA VAL A 118 -17.10 -2.76 23.79
C VAL A 118 -16.40 -2.78 22.44
N GLY A 119 -15.49 -3.73 22.21
CA GLY A 119 -14.87 -3.90 20.89
C GLY A 119 -15.86 -4.25 19.80
N GLY A 120 -16.84 -5.12 20.08
CA GLY A 120 -17.92 -5.41 19.15
C GLY A 120 -18.78 -4.20 18.80
N GLY A 121 -18.81 -3.16 19.64
CA GLY A 121 -19.42 -1.88 19.32
C GLY A 121 -18.48 -0.90 18.58
N CYS A 122 -17.18 -1.11 18.65
CA CYS A 122 -16.18 -0.33 17.92
C CYS A 122 -16.09 -0.73 16.43
N TRP A 123 -16.32 -2.01 16.12
CA TRP A 123 -16.26 -2.58 14.77
C TRP A 123 -17.57 -2.41 14.00
#